data_AF-A0A2G9YH21-F1
#
_entry.id   AF-A0A2G9YH21-F1
#
_cell.length_a   1.000
_cell.length_b   1.000
_cell.length_c   1.000
_cell.angle_alpha   90.00
_cell.angle_beta   90.00
_cell.angle_gamma   90.00
#
_symmetry.space_group_name_H-M   'P 1'
#
loop_
_entity.id
_entity.type
_entity.pdbx_description
1 polymer ?
#
loop_
_entity_poly.entity_id
_entity_poly.type
_entity_poly.pdbx_seq_one_letter_code
_entity_poly.pdbx_strand_id
1 'polypeptide(L)' 'MAKKIKAVIKLQISAGQATPAPPVGPALAQHGVNIAEFCQKFNDKTKAQIGSKLPVEVIVYE' A
#
# COMPACT_ATOMS: atom_id res chain seq x y z
N MET A 1 19.57 6.99 14.03
CA MET A 1 19.56 7.85 12.83
C MET A 1 18.25 7.61 12.10
N ALA A 2 17.42 8.65 11.92
CA ALA A 2 16.13 8.49 11.25
C ALA A 2 16.38 8.21 9.76
N LYS A 3 15.84 7.10 9.24
CA LYS A 3 15.94 6.79 7.80
C LYS A 3 15.31 7.92 7.01
N LYS A 4 16.00 8.42 5.98
CA LYS A 4 15.47 9.47 5.11
C LYS A 4 14.25 8.94 4.36
N ILE A 5 13.22 9.77 4.23
CA ILE A 5 12.04 9.43 3.44
C ILE A 5 12.45 9.53 1.97
N LYS A 6 12.40 8.41 1.25
CA LYS A 6 12.67 8.30 -0.18
C LYS A 6 11.48 8.75 -1.01
N ALA A 7 10.26 8.35 -0.61
CA ALA A 7 9.02 8.70 -1.29
C ALA A 7 7.81 8.55 -0.36
N VAL A 8 6.75 9.31 -0.65
CA VAL A 8 5.44 9.17 0.00
C VAL A 8 4.40 8.94 -1.08
N ILE A 9 3.67 7.83 -0.99
CA ILE A 9 2.70 7.39 -1.99
C ILE A 9 1.33 7.41 -1.32
N LYS A 10 0.36 8.11 -1.92
CA LYS A 10 -1.02 8.15 -1.43
C LYS A 10 -1.91 7.36 -2.38
N LEU A 11 -2.58 6.34 -1.86
CA LEU A 11 -3.45 5.44 -2.62
C LEU A 11 -4.81 5.33 -1.93
N GLN A 12 -5.85 5.07 -2.70
CA GLN A 12 -7.14 4.64 -2.16
C GLN A 12 -7.34 3.18 -2.50
N ILE A 13 -7.55 2.36 -1.47
CA ILE A 13 -7.67 0.91 -1.64
C ILE A 13 -8.91 0.43 -0.88
N SER A 14 -9.69 -0.43 -1.53
CA SER A 14 -10.81 -1.10 -0.87
C SER A 14 -10.29 -2.05 0.20
N ALA A 15 -10.79 -1.90 1.44
CA ALA A 15 -10.42 -2.75 2.57
C ALA A 15 -10.59 -4.24 2.24
N GLY A 16 -9.58 -5.04 2.57
CA GLY A 16 -9.54 -6.49 2.32
C GLY A 16 -9.45 -6.89 0.84
N GLN A 17 -9.33 -5.93 -0.08
CA GLN A 17 -9.32 -6.13 -1.53
C GLN A 17 -8.15 -5.44 -2.25
N ALA A 18 -7.04 -5.18 -1.57
CA ALA A 18 -5.80 -4.80 -2.22
C ALA A 18 -5.36 -5.88 -3.20
N THR A 19 -5.05 -5.45 -4.43
CA THR A 19 -4.53 -6.30 -5.51
C THR A 19 -3.35 -5.60 -6.18
N PRO A 20 -2.45 -6.35 -6.83
CA PRO A 20 -1.34 -5.77 -7.62
C PRO A 20 -1.81 -5.04 -8.89
N ALA A 21 -3.12 -4.84 -9.07
CA ALA A 21 -3.67 -4.11 -10.20
C ALA A 21 -3.35 -2.60 -10.12
N PRO A 22 -3.43 -1.86 -11.24
CA PRO A 22 -3.40 -0.40 -11.24
C PRO A 22 -4.54 0.16 -10.36
N PRO A 23 -4.29 1.19 -9.52
CA PRO A 23 -3.07 2.02 -9.44
C PRO A 23 -2.00 1.50 -8.46
N VAL A 24 -2.28 0.49 -7.64
CA VAL A 24 -1.40 0.04 -6.54
C VAL A 24 -0.10 -0.57 -7.06
N GLY A 25 -0.20 -1.49 -8.02
CA GLY A 25 0.96 -2.21 -8.55
C GLY A 25 2.04 -1.28 -9.13
N PRO A 26 1.72 -0.45 -10.13
CA PRO A 26 2.67 0.50 -10.70
C PRO A 26 3.21 1.51 -9.69
N ALA A 27 2.35 2.02 -8.80
CA ALA A 27 2.73 3.04 -7.82
C ALA A 27 3.73 2.54 -6.78
N LEU A 28 3.64 1.27 -6.38
CA LEU A 28 4.58 0.63 -5.46
C LEU A 28 5.84 0.11 -6.17
N ALA A 29 5.69 -0.44 -7.38
CA ALA A 29 6.80 -0.97 -8.18
C ALA A 29 7.87 0.08 -8.48
N GLN A 30 7.45 1.30 -8.87
CA GLN A 30 8.38 2.40 -9.20
C GLN A 30 9.30 2.80 -8.03
N HIS A 31 8.93 2.45 -6.78
CA HIS A 31 9.71 2.75 -5.60
C HIS A 31 10.38 1.51 -4.98
N GLY A 32 10.30 0.35 -5.64
CA GLY A 32 10.91 -0.90 -5.18
C GLY A 32 10.22 -1.53 -3.98
N VAL A 33 8.93 -1.23 -3.77
CA VAL A 33 8.14 -1.81 -2.66
C VAL A 33 7.58 -3.17 -3.09
N ASN A 34 7.59 -4.15 -2.17
CA ASN A 34 7.01 -5.47 -2.41
C ASN A 34 5.47 -5.39 -2.42
N ILE A 35 4.88 -5.45 -3.62
CA ILE A 35 3.43 -5.32 -3.85
C ILE A 35 2.66 -6.47 -3.21
N ALA A 36 3.15 -7.71 -3.37
CA ALA A 36 2.44 -8.90 -2.87
C ALA A 36 2.36 -8.88 -1.34
N GLU A 37 3.48 -8.55 -0.67
CA GLU A 37 3.53 -8.42 0.78
C GLU A 37 2.65 -7.26 1.28
N PHE A 38 2.67 -6.13 0.58
CA PHE A 38 1.79 -5.00 0.89
C PHE A 38 0.32 -5.38 0.78
N CYS A 39 -0.10 -6.01 -0.33
CA CYS A 39 -1.48 -6.42 -0.54
C CYS A 39 -1.94 -7.39 0.54
N GLN A 40 -1.11 -8.37 0.91
CA GLN A 40 -1.46 -9.33 1.94
C GLN A 40 -1.58 -8.67 3.32
N LYS A 41 -0.59 -7.89 3.75
CA LYS A 41 -0.63 -7.17 5.03
C LYS A 41 -1.78 -6.17 5.11
N PHE A 42 -2.05 -5.46 4.02
CA PHE A 42 -3.18 -4.53 3.95
C PHE A 42 -4.49 -5.29 4.08
N ASN A 43 -4.67 -6.39 3.33
CA ASN A 43 -5.90 -7.17 3.35
C ASN A 43 -6.16 -7.78 4.72
N ASP A 44 -5.13 -8.31 5.38
CA ASP A 44 -5.25 -8.88 6.72
C ASP A 44 -5.63 -7.81 7.76
N LYS A 45 -4.98 -6.63 7.72
CA LYS A 45 -5.28 -5.53 8.64
C LYS A 45 -6.65 -4.90 8.42
N THR A 46 -7.12 -4.89 7.18
CA THR A 46 -8.37 -4.23 6.79
C THR A 46 -9.52 -5.22 6.60
N LYS A 47 -9.30 -6.50 6.92
CA LYS A 47 -10.31 -7.57 6.81
C LYS A 47 -11.58 -7.27 7.60
N ALA A 48 -11.47 -6.59 8.73
CA ALA A 48 -12.61 -6.18 9.55
C ALA A 48 -13.40 -4.99 8.97
N GLN A 49 -12.86 -4.30 7.97
CA GLN A 49 -13.43 -3.08 7.38
C GLN A 49 -13.81 -3.27 5.90
N ILE A 50 -13.88 -4.53 5.43
CA ILE A 50 -14.29 -4.89 4.07
C ILE A 50 -15.61 -4.20 3.74
N GLY A 51 -15.64 -3.52 2.59
CA GLY A 51 -16.79 -2.73 2.12
C GLY A 51 -16.56 -1.21 2.16
N SER A 52 -15.47 -0.74 2.80
CA SER A 52 -15.08 0.68 2.79
C SER A 52 -13.78 0.91 2.01
N LYS A 53 -13.68 2.07 1.33
CA LYS A 53 -12.43 2.52 0.71
C LYS A 53 -11.59 3.26 1.75
N LEU A 54 -10.38 2.77 1.99
CA LEU A 54 -9.46 3.36 2.95
C LEU A 54 -8.37 4.15 2.21
N PRO A 55 -8.11 5.41 2.61
CA PRO A 55 -6.91 6.11 2.17
C PRO A 55 -5.68 5.46 2.83
N VAL A 56 -4.66 5.19 2.03
CA VAL A 56 -3.41 4.55 2.45
C VAL A 56 -2.26 5.45 2.07
N GLU A 57 -1.38 5.71 3.04
CA GLU A 57 -0.13 6.44 2.83
C GLU A 57 1.04 5.49 3.04
N VAL A 58 1.79 5.23 1.96
CA VAL A 58 2.97 4.37 1.96
C VAL A 58 4.20 5.25 1.95
N ILE A 59 4.94 5.22 3.06
CA ILE A 59 6.19 5.97 3.21
C ILE A 59 7.33 5.00 2.94
N VAL A 60 8.05 5.25 1.84
CA VAL A 60 9.25 4.51 1.46
C VAL A 60 10.43 5.22 2.08
N TYR A 61 11.22 4.50 2.86
CA TYR A 61 12.45 4.99 3.46
C TYR A 61 13.67 4.54 2.64
N GLU A 62 14.72 5.34 2.63
CA GLU A 62 16.06 4.95 2.13
C GLU A 62 16.72 3.91 3.05
#